data_AF-X1K7U0-F1
#
_entry.id   AF-X1K7U0-F1
#
_cell.length_a   1.000
_cell.length_b   1.000
_cell.length_c   1.000
_cell.angle_alpha   90.00
_cell.angle_beta   90.00
_cell.angle_gamma   90.00
#
_symmetry.space_group_name_H-M   'P 1'
#
loop_
_entity.id
_entity.type
_entity.pdbx_description
1 polymer ?
#
loop_
_entity_poly.entity_id
_entity_poly.type
_entity_poly.pdbx_seq_one_letter_code
_entity_poly.pdbx_strand_id
1 'polypeptide(L)'
;MNWKLKAIIQNFVDKLPKSLAYPVYYKIQRNFGGLKRINPYEHLKKSVFFINAIKKQNYQLVDKTFLEIGTGRTVSTPIGLWLCGASRIITVDLNPYLKKELIIESIEWIRQHKNEVRCLFRDFEKHHCLIIGFII
;
A
#
# COMPACT_ATOMS: atom_id res chain seq x y z
N MET A 1 -5.22 3.09 -19.39
CA MET A 1 -6.31 2.39 -20.13
C MET A 1 -7.48 3.35 -20.26
N ASN A 2 -8.22 3.34 -21.36
CA ASN A 2 -9.46 4.11 -21.49
C ASN A 2 -10.42 3.70 -20.35
N TRP A 3 -10.87 4.67 -19.55
CA TRP A 3 -11.70 4.41 -18.36
C TRP A 3 -12.99 3.66 -18.70
N LYS A 4 -13.52 3.84 -19.92
CA LYS A 4 -14.71 3.13 -20.43
C LYS A 4 -14.46 1.63 -20.53
N LEU A 5 -13.31 1.22 -21.07
CA LEU A 5 -12.94 -0.19 -21.17
C LEU A 5 -12.75 -0.81 -19.78
N LYS A 6 -12.17 -0.05 -18.84
CA LYS A 6 -12.04 -0.50 -17.45
C LYS A 6 -13.40 -0.76 -16.81
N ALA A 7 -14.35 0.16 -16.99
CA ALA A 7 -15.70 0.03 -16.47
C ALA A 7 -16.44 -1.17 -17.06
N ILE A 8 -16.33 -1.41 -18.37
CA ILE A 8 -16.94 -2.58 -19.03
C ILE A 8 -16.40 -3.88 -18.44
N ILE A 9 -15.07 -3.99 -18.30
CA ILE A 9 -14.43 -5.18 -17.73
C ILE A 9 -14.90 -5.41 -16.29
N GLN A 10 -14.95 -4.35 -15.47
CA GLN A 10 -15.41 -4.45 -14.09
C GLN A 10 -16.88 -4.89 -14.00
N ASN A 11 -17.77 -4.24 -14.76
CA ASN A 11 -19.18 -4.60 -14.80
C ASN A 11 -19.43 -6.04 -15.26
N PHE A 12 -18.60 -6.55 -16.17
CA PHE A 12 -18.69 -7.96 -16.58
C PHE A 12 -18.24 -8.89 -15.47
N VAL A 13 -17.10 -8.60 -14.83
CA VAL A 13 -16.58 -9.43 -13.74
C VAL A 13 -17.49 -9.42 -12.52
N ASP A 14 -18.16 -8.31 -12.23
CA ASP A 14 -19.08 -8.17 -11.10
C ASP A 14 -20.35 -9.03 -11.25
N LYS A 15 -20.67 -9.47 -12.47
CA LYS A 15 -21.78 -10.42 -12.73
C LYS A 15 -21.40 -11.89 -12.50
N LEU A 16 -20.12 -12.19 -12.31
CA LEU A 16 -19.66 -13.55 -12.04
C LEU A 16 -19.89 -13.92 -10.57
N PRO A 17 -20.07 -15.22 -10.24
CA PRO A 17 -20.03 -15.68 -8.87
C PRO A 17 -18.73 -15.23 -8.18
N LYS A 18 -18.81 -14.77 -6.92
CA LYS A 18 -17.66 -14.18 -6.20
C LYS A 18 -16.41 -15.07 -6.19
N SER A 19 -16.60 -16.39 -6.10
CA SER A 19 -15.52 -17.39 -6.16
C SER A 19 -14.72 -17.32 -7.46
N LEU A 20 -15.33 -16.91 -8.57
CA LEU A 20 -14.70 -16.75 -9.88
C LEU A 20 -14.32 -15.29 -10.17
N ALA A 21 -15.12 -14.33 -9.70
CA ALA A 21 -14.92 -12.91 -9.95
C ALA A 21 -13.53 -12.45 -9.48
N TYR A 22 -13.13 -12.77 -8.24
CA TYR A 22 -11.86 -12.31 -7.69
C TYR A 22 -10.62 -12.89 -8.40
N PRO A 23 -10.52 -14.22 -8.65
CA PRO A 23 -9.40 -14.78 -9.41
C PRO A 23 -9.34 -14.26 -10.84
N VAL A 24 -10.48 -14.14 -11.54
CA VAL A 24 -10.53 -13.62 -12.91
C VAL A 24 -10.08 -12.17 -12.94
N TYR A 25 -10.62 -11.31 -12.06
CA TYR A 25 -10.21 -9.92 -11.98
C TYR A 25 -8.72 -9.79 -11.69
N TYR A 26 -8.21 -10.60 -10.76
CA TYR A 26 -6.78 -10.63 -10.44
C TYR A 26 -5.93 -11.01 -11.66
N LYS A 27 -6.30 -12.07 -12.39
CA LYS A 27 -5.57 -12.51 -13.59
C LYS A 27 -5.57 -11.43 -14.66
N ILE A 28 -6.70 -10.76 -14.89
CA ILE A 28 -6.78 -9.61 -15.81
C ILE A 28 -5.82 -8.50 -15.36
N GLN A 29 -5.84 -8.15 -14.07
CA GLN A 29 -4.96 -7.10 -13.54
C GLN A 29 -3.47 -7.46 -13.62
N ARG A 30 -3.09 -8.73 -13.44
CA ARG A 30 -1.71 -9.21 -13.59
C ARG A 30 -1.21 -9.20 -15.02
N ASN A 31 -2.09 -9.41 -16.00
CA ASN A 31 -1.69 -9.52 -17.41
C ASN A 31 -1.89 -8.23 -18.20
N PHE A 32 -2.85 -7.39 -17.81
CA PHE A 32 -3.28 -6.20 -18.57
C PHE A 32 -3.40 -4.93 -17.71
N GLY A 33 -3.38 -5.05 -16.38
CA GLY A 33 -3.62 -3.95 -15.46
C GLY A 33 -2.39 -3.44 -14.73
N GLY A 34 -2.65 -2.68 -13.65
CA GLY A 34 -1.61 -2.05 -12.84
C GLY A 34 -0.82 -3.02 -11.96
N LEU A 35 -1.20 -4.30 -11.91
CA LEU A 35 -0.48 -5.31 -11.14
C LEU A 35 0.61 -6.03 -11.93
N LYS A 36 0.83 -5.71 -13.21
CA LYS A 36 1.94 -6.27 -14.01
C LYS A 36 3.30 -6.00 -13.37
N ARG A 37 3.47 -4.80 -12.81
CA ARG A 37 4.67 -4.34 -12.12
C ARG A 37 4.24 -3.60 -10.88
N ILE A 38 4.59 -4.15 -9.72
CA ILE A 38 4.25 -3.53 -8.45
C ILE A 38 5.22 -2.38 -8.18
N ASN A 39 4.65 -1.22 -7.89
CA ASN A 39 5.37 -0.03 -7.45
C ASN A 39 4.60 0.58 -6.26
N PRO A 40 5.09 0.41 -5.01
CA PRO A 40 4.46 0.94 -3.81
C PRO A 40 4.74 2.43 -3.56
N TYR A 41 5.57 3.10 -4.36
CA TYR A 41 6.09 4.44 -4.08
C TYR A 41 5.00 5.49 -3.87
N GLU A 42 3.99 5.54 -4.74
CA GLU A 42 2.89 6.49 -4.61
C GLU A 42 2.04 6.23 -3.37
N HIS A 43 1.97 4.99 -2.88
CA HIS A 43 1.30 4.67 -1.63
C HIS A 43 2.15 5.03 -0.41
N LEU A 44 3.48 4.87 -0.49
CA LEU A 44 4.41 5.36 0.55
C LEU A 44 4.37 6.89 0.64
N LYS A 45 4.27 7.61 -0.48
CA LYS A 45 4.07 9.06 -0.47
C LYS A 45 2.78 9.47 0.24
N LYS A 46 1.70 8.70 0.06
CA LYS A 46 0.43 8.96 0.76
C LYS A 46 0.58 8.87 2.26
N SER A 47 1.39 7.95 2.79
CA SER A 47 1.62 7.90 4.24
C SER A 47 2.30 9.20 4.71
N VAL A 48 3.38 9.64 4.05
CA VAL A 48 4.03 10.92 4.36
C VAL A 48 3.05 12.09 4.32
N PHE A 49 2.17 12.13 3.31
CA PHE A 49 1.13 13.15 3.21
C PHE A 49 0.18 13.15 4.42
N PHE A 50 -0.39 11.99 4.79
CA PHE A 50 -1.29 11.88 5.94
C PHE A 50 -0.61 12.30 7.23
N ILE A 51 0.64 11.90 7.40
CA ILE A 51 1.41 12.18 8.60
C ILE A 51 1.70 13.67 8.73
N ASN A 52 2.08 14.31 7.63
CA ASN A 52 2.30 15.76 7.63
C ASN A 52 1.00 16.52 7.92
N ALA A 53 -0.14 16.04 7.41
CA ALA A 53 -1.45 16.62 7.75
C ALA A 53 -1.76 16.49 9.25
N ILE A 54 -1.48 15.34 9.86
CA ILE A 54 -1.64 15.10 11.31
C ILE A 54 -0.72 16.00 12.13
N LYS A 55 0.57 16.10 11.76
CA LYS A 55 1.56 16.96 12.43
C LYS A 55 1.16 18.43 12.40
N LYS A 56 0.60 18.93 11.29
CA LYS A 56 0.10 20.31 11.18
C LYS A 56 -1.02 20.63 12.18
N GLN A 57 -1.69 19.61 12.70
CA GLN A 57 -2.71 19.74 13.75
C GLN A 57 -2.13 19.52 15.15
N ASN A 58 -0.79 19.57 15.31
CA ASN A 58 -0.06 19.35 16.55
C ASN A 58 -0.25 17.96 17.20
N TYR A 59 -0.64 16.95 16.41
CA TYR A 59 -0.69 15.57 16.87
C TYR A 59 0.62 14.81 16.64
N GLN A 60 0.94 13.92 17.57
CA GLN A 60 2.06 12.98 17.47
C GLN A 60 1.59 11.61 17.01
N LEU A 61 2.46 10.93 16.26
CA LEU A 61 2.16 9.63 15.64
C LEU A 61 2.75 8.43 16.38
N VAL A 62 3.79 8.68 17.17
CA VAL A 62 4.49 7.63 17.93
C VAL A 62 3.49 6.93 18.84
N ASP A 63 3.52 5.61 18.80
CA ASP A 63 2.66 4.71 19.58
C ASP A 63 1.15 4.81 19.30
N LYS A 64 0.75 5.44 18.19
CA LYS A 64 -0.66 5.51 17.79
C LYS A 64 -1.08 4.28 16.99
N THR A 65 -2.36 3.93 17.18
CA THR A 65 -3.05 2.94 16.35
C THR A 65 -3.77 3.63 15.20
N PHE A 66 -3.56 3.15 13.98
CA PHE A 66 -4.24 3.62 12.77
C PHE A 66 -5.25 2.59 12.27
N LEU A 67 -6.39 3.06 11.78
CA LEU A 67 -7.34 2.25 11.03
C LEU A 67 -7.31 2.68 9.57
N GLU A 68 -6.89 1.79 8.68
CA GLU A 68 -7.00 1.97 7.23
C GLU A 68 -8.27 1.28 6.73
N ILE A 69 -9.13 2.05 6.08
CA ILE A 69 -10.32 1.55 5.38
C ILE A 69 -10.03 1.47 3.89
N GLY A 70 -10.19 0.28 3.30
CA GLY A 70 -9.94 0.04 1.89
C GLY A 70 -8.47 -0.27 1.60
N THR A 71 -7.93 -1.30 2.25
CA THR A 71 -6.55 -1.80 2.06
C THR A 71 -6.21 -2.09 0.59
N GLY A 72 -7.19 -2.60 -0.16
CA GLY A 72 -7.02 -2.99 -1.54
C GLY A 72 -6.09 -4.19 -1.69
N ARG A 73 -5.07 -4.06 -2.54
CA ARG A 73 -4.25 -5.18 -3.02
C ARG A 73 -2.84 -5.22 -2.43
N THR A 74 -2.39 -4.16 -1.77
CA THR A 74 -1.06 -4.07 -1.16
C THR A 74 -1.15 -3.39 0.20
N VAL A 75 -0.18 -3.63 1.08
CA VAL A 75 -0.10 -2.98 2.40
C VAL A 75 0.92 -1.83 2.42
N SER A 76 1.10 -1.17 1.28
CA SER A 76 2.14 -0.14 1.10
C SER A 76 1.91 1.10 1.98
N THR A 77 0.67 1.59 2.10
CA THR A 77 0.35 2.71 3.00
C THR A 77 0.55 2.30 4.48
N PRO A 78 0.06 1.13 4.96
CA PRO A 78 0.38 0.62 6.29
C PRO A 78 1.88 0.53 6.60
N ILE A 79 2.68 0.01 5.66
CA ILE A 79 4.14 -0.03 5.80
C ILE A 79 4.69 1.39 5.96
N GLY A 80 4.23 2.32 5.13
CA GLY A 80 4.65 3.72 5.21
C GLY A 80 4.26 4.41 6.53
N LEU A 81 3.11 4.08 7.13
CA LEU A 81 2.72 4.59 8.45
C LEU A 81 3.60 4.00 9.56
N TRP A 82 3.89 2.70 9.48
CA TRP A 82 4.77 2.02 10.43
C TRP A 82 6.20 2.59 10.39
N LEU A 83 6.75 2.84 9.19
CA LEU A 83 8.07 3.50 9.02
C LEU A 83 8.14 4.88 9.68
N CYS A 84 6.99 5.54 9.90
CA CYS A 84 6.91 6.82 10.55
C CYS A 84 6.58 6.76 12.06
N GLY A 85 6.52 5.57 12.64
CA GLY A 85 6.37 5.38 14.08
C GLY A 85 5.00 4.96 14.58
N ALA A 86 4.08 4.58 13.68
CA ALA A 86 2.82 3.96 14.12
C ALA A 86 3.10 2.59 14.79
N SER A 87 2.58 2.38 16.00
CA SER A 87 2.76 1.10 16.72
C SER A 87 1.88 -0.02 16.17
N ARG A 88 0.68 0.34 15.71
CA ARG A 88 -0.30 -0.62 15.21
C ARG A 88 -1.06 -0.03 14.04
N ILE A 89 -1.21 -0.80 12.97
CA ILE A 89 -2.07 -0.46 11.84
C ILE A 89 -3.06 -1.60 11.67
N ILE A 90 -4.34 -1.28 11.76
CA ILE A 90 -5.46 -2.18 11.51
C ILE A 90 -5.97 -1.85 10.12
N THR A 91 -6.05 -2.84 9.25
CA THR A 91 -6.47 -2.66 7.87
C THR A 91 -7.75 -3.45 7.63
N VAL A 92 -8.77 -2.80 7.07
CA VAL A 92 -10.05 -3.44 6.75
C VAL A 92 -10.38 -3.22 5.27
N ASP A 93 -10.85 -4.27 4.61
CA ASP A 93 -11.36 -4.19 3.25
C ASP A 93 -12.63 -5.04 3.12
N LEU A 94 -13.53 -4.61 2.24
CA LEU A 94 -14.73 -5.35 1.90
C LEU A 94 -14.42 -6.64 1.12
N ASN A 95 -13.31 -6.64 0.37
CA ASN A 95 -12.95 -7.70 -0.55
C ASN A 95 -11.62 -8.36 -0.15
N PRO A 96 -11.50 -9.70 -0.30
CA PRO A 96 -10.29 -10.44 0.03
C PRO A 96 -9.23 -10.31 -1.08
N TYR A 97 -8.76 -9.09 -1.33
CA TYR A 97 -7.87 -8.76 -2.44
C TYR A 97 -6.38 -8.99 -2.16
N LEU A 98 -6.01 -9.09 -0.88
CA LEU A 98 -4.63 -9.32 -0.48
C LEU A 98 -4.12 -10.66 -0.97
N LYS A 99 -2.90 -10.62 -1.52
CA LYS A 99 -2.21 -11.76 -2.10
C LYS A 99 -0.75 -11.69 -1.68
N LYS A 100 -0.25 -12.79 -1.12
CA LYS A 100 1.10 -12.88 -0.55
C LYS A 100 2.16 -12.43 -1.56
N GLU A 101 2.02 -12.83 -2.81
CA GLU A 101 2.94 -12.49 -3.88
C GLU A 101 3.02 -10.98 -4.13
N LEU A 102 1.90 -10.24 -4.05
CA LEU A 102 1.90 -8.79 -4.25
C LEU A 102 2.60 -8.07 -3.10
N ILE A 103 2.48 -8.60 -1.88
CA ILE A 103 3.16 -8.04 -0.71
C ILE A 103 4.67 -8.27 -0.81
N ILE A 104 5.09 -9.48 -1.19
CA ILE A 104 6.50 -9.80 -1.41
C ILE A 104 7.09 -8.92 -2.52
N GLU A 105 6.40 -8.78 -3.67
CA GLU A 105 6.83 -7.89 -4.75
C GLU A 105 6.94 -6.43 -4.30
N SER A 106 6.05 -5.98 -3.41
CA SER A 106 6.11 -4.63 -2.84
C SER A 106 7.33 -4.44 -1.94
N ILE A 107 7.63 -5.41 -1.07
CA ILE A 107 8.80 -5.38 -0.17
C ILE A 107 10.09 -5.45 -0.98
N GLU A 108 10.14 -6.32 -1.99
CA GLU A 108 11.30 -6.44 -2.87
C GLU A 108 11.57 -5.14 -3.64
N TRP A 109 10.51 -4.47 -4.11
CA TRP A 109 10.64 -3.14 -4.70
C TRP A 109 11.25 -2.14 -3.72
N ILE A 110 10.77 -2.10 -2.46
CA ILE A 110 11.29 -1.21 -1.41
C ILE A 110 12.78 -1.48 -1.15
N ARG A 111 13.17 -2.76 -1.07
CA ARG A 111 14.55 -3.20 -0.88
C ARG A 111 15.45 -2.71 -2.01
N GLN A 112 15.00 -2.88 -3.26
CA GLN A 112 15.74 -2.45 -4.46
C GLN A 112 15.86 -0.93 -4.58
N HIS A 113 14.87 -0.17 -4.07
CA HIS A 113 14.81 1.30 -4.15
C HIS A 113 15.07 1.95 -2.79
N LYS A 114 15.91 1.32 -1.97
CA LYS A 114 16.26 1.74 -0.60
C LYS A 114 16.51 3.22 -0.44
N ASN A 115 17.35 3.78 -1.30
CA ASN A 115 17.77 5.17 -1.21
C ASN A 115 16.61 6.13 -1.50
N GLU A 116 15.75 5.80 -2.45
CA GLU A 116 14.55 6.59 -2.76
C GLU A 116 13.56 6.56 -1.60
N VAL A 117 13.36 5.39 -0.99
CA VAL A 117 12.49 5.22 0.18
C VAL A 117 13.05 5.97 1.39
N ARG A 118 14.35 5.88 1.66
CA ARG A 118 15.00 6.67 2.73
C ARG A 118 14.84 8.17 2.51
N CYS A 119 15.09 8.64 1.28
CA CYS A 119 14.90 10.04 0.92
C CYS A 119 13.45 10.51 1.16
N LEU A 120 12.47 9.67 0.85
CA LEU A 120 11.06 9.96 1.10
C LEU A 120 10.72 10.10 2.59
N PHE A 121 11.39 9.35 3.47
CA PHE A 121 11.13 9.31 4.92
C PHE A 121 12.18 10.05 5.78
N ARG A 122 13.09 10.82 5.19
CA ARG A 122 14.19 11.53 5.86
C ARG A 122 13.78 12.32 7.11
N ASP A 123 12.62 12.95 7.08
CA ASP A 123 12.12 13.80 8.19
C ASP A 123 11.57 12.97 9.37
N PHE A 124 11.56 11.64 9.25
CA PHE A 124 11.00 10.69 10.21
C PHE A 124 12.05 9.72 10.78
N GLU A 125 13.32 9.78 10.33
CA GLU A 125 14.39 8.86 10.73
C GLU A 125 14.68 8.84 12.25
N LYS A 126 14.30 9.91 12.97
CA LYS A 126 14.57 10.06 14.42
C LYS A 126 13.78 9.11 15.33
N HIS A 127 12.73 8.45 14.85
CA HIS A 127 11.84 7.62 15.69
C HIS A 127 12.07 6.10 15.58
N HIS A 128 12.73 5.60 14.53
CA HIS A 128 13.06 4.17 14.36
C HIS A 128 14.44 3.96 13.71
N CYS A 129 15.45 4.65 14.25
CA CYS A 129 16.84 4.64 13.74
C CYS A 129 17.47 3.24 13.65
N LEU A 130 16.91 2.21 14.32
CA LEU A 130 17.44 0.84 14.30
C LEU A 130 16.83 -0.06 13.21
N ILE A 131 15.66 0.24 12.65
CA ILE A 131 14.95 -0.71 11.77
C ILE A 131 15.22 -0.44 10.28
N ILE A 132 15.37 0.82 9.90
CA ILE A 132 15.71 1.23 8.51
C ILE A 132 17.14 0.77 8.14
N GLY A 133 17.98 0.43 9.12
CA GLY A 133 19.31 -0.16 8.91
C GLY A 133 19.32 -1.67 8.69
N PHE A 134 18.29 -2.39 9.14
CA PHE A 134 18.25 -3.87 9.12
C PHE A 134 17.26 -4.45 8.09
N ILE A 135 16.20 -3.72 7.72
CA ILE A 135 15.17 -4.21 6.78
C ILE A 135 15.35 -3.63 5.37
N ILE A 136 16.04 -2.51 5.25
CA ILE A 136 16.47 -1.94 3.98
C ILE A 136 17.98 -1.99 3.96
#